data_AF-A0A3S1S588-F1
#
_entry.id   AF-A0A3S1S588-F1
#
_cell.length_a   1.000
_cell.length_b   1.000
_cell.length_c   1.000
_cell.angle_alpha   90.00
_cell.angle_beta   90.00
_cell.angle_gamma   90.00
#
_symmetry.space_group_name_H-M   'P 1'
#
loop_
_entity.id
_entity.type
_entity.pdbx_description
1 polymer ?
#
loop_
_entity_poly.entity_id
_entity_poly.type
_entity_poly.pdbx_seq_one_letter_code
_entity_poly.pdbx_strand_id
1 'polypeptide(L)'
;PEKRRPDRNLGMAHAARDRVLTRMVSAGVLGEREAQRAALDDVSGLRRKLPALAAHASYAMLPKAVPGRPLQLTIRRSVQQGLEQVARDAARKLGPKLSIAMVMADARTGDILGEVGSADFFDASRSGWIDMTRVVRSPGSTLKPFIYGLAFEQGLVAQETIIEDSPADFGGYRPKNFDMGYQGDVSIRQALQLSLNVPAIRVLDAVGPARLTARFRQAGVNPILPPNEAPGLAIGLGGV
;
A
#
# COMPACT_ATOMS: atom_id res chain seq x y z
N PRO A 1 -22.64 29.40 6.77
CA PRO A 1 -22.96 28.09 6.14
C PRO A 1 -23.28 26.98 7.16
N GLU A 2 -22.41 26.73 8.15
CA GLU A 2 -22.55 25.63 9.13
C GLU A 2 -23.87 25.63 9.95
N LYS A 3 -24.33 26.80 10.44
CA LYS A 3 -25.56 26.91 11.26
C LYS A 3 -26.86 26.49 10.53
N ARG A 4 -26.82 26.30 9.21
CA ARG A 4 -27.98 25.94 8.38
C ARG A 4 -27.79 24.59 7.69
N ARG A 5 -26.81 23.79 8.13
CA ARG A 5 -26.58 22.45 7.59
C ARG A 5 -27.77 21.54 7.89
N PRO A 6 -28.47 21.00 6.89
CA PRO A 6 -29.63 20.14 7.11
C PRO A 6 -29.34 18.91 7.96
N ASP A 7 -28.14 18.33 7.83
CA ASP A 7 -27.71 17.13 8.57
C ASP A 7 -27.37 17.39 10.05
N ARG A 8 -27.28 18.66 10.46
CA ARG A 8 -26.98 19.07 11.85
C ARG A 8 -28.07 19.94 12.49
N ASN A 9 -28.77 20.75 11.69
CA ASN A 9 -29.68 21.80 12.13
C ASN A 9 -30.90 21.86 11.17
N LEU A 10 -31.67 20.77 11.09
CA LEU A 10 -32.75 20.61 10.11
C LEU A 10 -33.78 21.75 10.15
N GLY A 11 -34.28 22.11 11.33
CA GLY A 11 -35.26 23.21 11.47
C GLY A 11 -34.71 24.57 11.02
N MET A 12 -33.42 24.85 11.26
CA MET A 12 -32.78 26.09 10.78
C MET A 12 -32.58 26.07 9.26
N ALA A 13 -32.44 24.89 8.65
CA ALA A 13 -32.38 24.72 7.22
C ALA A 13 -33.76 24.94 6.57
N HIS A 14 -34.83 24.40 7.15
CA HIS A 14 -36.23 24.68 6.72
C HIS A 14 -36.54 26.16 6.80
N ALA A 15 -36.30 26.80 7.94
CA ALA A 15 -36.53 28.23 8.10
C ALA A 15 -35.68 29.07 7.13
N ALA A 16 -34.49 28.58 6.74
CA ALA A 16 -33.68 29.25 5.72
C ALA A 16 -34.24 29.09 4.31
N ARG A 17 -34.69 27.89 3.94
CA ARG A 17 -35.41 27.63 2.68
C ARG A 17 -36.64 28.53 2.57
N ASP A 18 -37.47 28.57 3.62
CA ASP A 18 -38.72 29.34 3.61
C ASP A 18 -38.48 30.83 3.43
N ARG A 19 -37.46 31.38 4.09
CA ARG A 19 -37.04 32.78 3.86
C ARG A 19 -36.57 33.04 2.43
N VAL A 20 -35.94 32.08 1.76
CA VAL A 20 -35.54 32.21 0.35
C VAL A 20 -36.79 32.20 -0.54
N LEU A 21 -37.74 31.29 -0.29
CA LEU A 21 -39.01 31.22 -1.02
C LEU A 21 -39.80 32.53 -0.90
N THR A 22 -39.95 33.09 0.30
CA THR A 22 -40.61 34.38 0.51
C THR A 22 -39.93 35.51 -0.28
N ARG A 23 -38.61 35.55 -0.31
CA ARG A 23 -37.85 36.58 -1.06
C ARG A 23 -38.02 36.43 -2.57
N MET A 24 -38.08 35.20 -3.09
CA MET A 24 -38.32 34.95 -4.51
C MET A 24 -39.71 35.41 -4.95
N VAL A 25 -40.72 35.24 -4.09
CA VAL A 25 -42.05 35.80 -4.32
C VAL A 25 -42.02 37.32 -4.34
N SER A 26 -41.41 37.96 -3.32
CA SER A 26 -41.32 39.43 -3.27
C SER A 26 -40.54 40.04 -4.44
N ALA A 27 -39.58 39.30 -5.00
CA ALA A 27 -38.81 39.71 -6.17
C ALA A 27 -39.51 39.42 -7.51
N GLY A 28 -40.70 38.82 -7.51
CA GLY A 28 -41.44 38.45 -8.72
C GLY A 28 -40.83 37.29 -9.51
N VAL A 29 -39.90 36.53 -8.93
CA VAL A 29 -39.21 35.40 -9.57
C VAL A 29 -40.04 34.11 -9.45
N LEU A 30 -40.89 34.01 -8.43
CA LEU A 30 -41.72 32.82 -8.13
C LEU A 30 -43.14 33.23 -7.77
N GLY A 31 -44.15 32.49 -8.23
CA GLY A 31 -45.54 32.72 -7.81
C GLY A 31 -45.82 32.21 -6.40
N GLU A 32 -46.78 32.81 -5.68
CA GLU A 32 -47.13 32.42 -4.30
C GLU A 32 -47.53 30.95 -4.16
N ARG A 33 -48.35 30.44 -5.09
CA ARG A 33 -48.79 29.03 -5.08
C ARG A 33 -47.61 28.07 -5.26
N GLU A 34 -46.65 28.45 -6.09
CA GLU A 34 -45.45 27.66 -6.34
C GLU A 34 -44.52 27.66 -5.13
N ALA A 35 -44.35 28.81 -4.47
CA ALA A 35 -43.62 28.93 -3.21
C ALA A 35 -44.23 28.08 -2.10
N GLN A 36 -45.56 28.10 -1.95
CA GLN A 36 -46.28 27.27 -0.97
C GLN A 36 -46.07 25.78 -1.25
N ARG A 37 -46.15 25.36 -2.52
CA ARG A 37 -45.89 23.96 -2.91
C ARG A 37 -44.45 23.56 -2.58
N ALA A 38 -43.47 24.39 -2.94
CA ALA A 38 -42.05 24.12 -2.67
C ALA A 38 -41.70 24.08 -1.17
N ALA A 39 -42.44 24.81 -0.32
CA ALA A 39 -42.26 24.77 1.13
C ALA A 39 -42.70 23.42 1.75
N LEU A 40 -43.56 22.65 1.06
CA LEU A 40 -43.96 21.31 1.48
C LEU A 40 -42.86 20.26 1.25
N ASP A 41 -41.96 20.49 0.29
CA ASP A 41 -40.85 19.57 0.00
C ASP A 41 -39.83 19.60 1.13
N ASP A 42 -39.56 18.44 1.73
CA ASP A 42 -38.63 18.34 2.85
C ASP A 42 -37.17 18.66 2.43
N VAL A 43 -36.43 19.30 3.33
CA VAL A 43 -34.99 19.49 3.16
C VAL A 43 -34.29 18.24 3.66
N SER A 44 -33.72 17.45 2.75
CA SER A 44 -33.03 16.22 3.14
C SER A 44 -31.88 16.49 4.12
N GLY A 45 -32.01 15.97 5.34
CA GLY A 45 -30.93 15.92 6.32
C GLY A 45 -29.86 14.87 6.01
N LEU A 46 -30.03 14.07 4.95
CA LEU A 46 -29.11 12.99 4.61
C LEU A 46 -27.83 13.53 3.99
N ARG A 47 -26.76 13.56 4.77
CA ARG A 47 -25.41 13.79 4.23
C ARG A 47 -24.82 12.49 3.71
N ARG A 48 -24.77 12.35 2.38
CA ARG A 48 -24.03 11.24 1.74
C ARG A 48 -22.53 11.49 1.86
N LYS A 49 -21.78 10.46 2.27
CA LYS A 49 -20.31 10.54 2.28
C LYS A 49 -19.81 10.64 0.83
N LEU A 50 -18.82 11.51 0.62
CA LEU A 50 -18.06 11.48 -0.62
C LEU A 50 -17.29 10.14 -0.68
N PRO A 51 -17.35 9.40 -1.80
CA PRO A 51 -16.49 8.24 -1.99
C PRO A 51 -15.03 8.66 -1.86
N ALA A 52 -14.28 7.96 -1.00
CA ALA A 52 -12.87 8.24 -0.73
C ALA A 52 -12.00 7.04 -1.16
N LEU A 53 -12.05 6.71 -2.45
CA LEU A 53 -11.17 5.71 -3.04
C LEU A 53 -9.75 6.27 -3.15
N ALA A 54 -8.74 5.41 -3.00
CA ALA A 54 -7.33 5.78 -3.04
C ALA A 54 -7.01 6.96 -2.11
N ALA A 55 -7.51 6.92 -0.87
CA ALA A 55 -7.41 8.04 0.07
C ALA A 55 -5.96 8.46 0.33
N HIS A 56 -5.04 7.51 0.51
CA HIS A 56 -3.61 7.79 0.69
C HIS A 56 -2.98 8.46 -0.54
N ALA A 57 -3.22 7.93 -1.74
CA ALA A 57 -2.71 8.52 -2.98
C ALA A 57 -3.31 9.93 -3.22
N SER A 58 -4.60 10.09 -2.97
CA SER A 58 -5.29 11.38 -3.07
C SER A 58 -4.70 12.40 -2.10
N TYR A 59 -4.46 11.99 -0.84
CA TYR A 59 -3.86 12.84 0.18
C TYR A 59 -2.42 13.25 -0.17
N ALA A 60 -1.61 12.30 -0.64
CA ALA A 60 -0.23 12.54 -1.07
C ALA A 60 -0.12 13.54 -2.23
N MET A 61 -1.18 13.65 -3.04
CA MET A 61 -1.23 14.53 -4.21
C MET A 61 -1.83 15.91 -3.92
N LEU A 62 -2.41 16.13 -2.73
CA LEU A 62 -2.97 17.43 -2.34
C LEU A 62 -1.99 18.60 -2.50
N PRO A 63 -0.69 18.49 -2.15
CA PRO A 63 0.26 19.60 -2.33
C PRO A 63 0.47 20.00 -3.80
N LYS A 64 0.14 19.12 -4.75
CA LYS A 64 0.24 19.35 -6.20
C LYS A 64 -1.08 19.79 -6.83
N ALA A 65 -2.17 19.83 -6.06
CA ALA A 65 -3.48 20.16 -6.58
C ALA A 65 -3.60 21.65 -6.92
N VAL A 66 -4.07 21.94 -8.13
CA VAL A 66 -4.38 23.31 -8.57
C VAL A 66 -5.90 23.44 -8.68
N PRO A 67 -6.54 24.45 -8.05
CA PRO A 67 -7.97 24.66 -8.16
C PRO A 67 -8.45 24.68 -9.61
N GLY A 68 -9.49 23.92 -9.93
CA GLY A 68 -10.06 23.81 -11.28
C GLY A 68 -9.30 22.90 -12.25
N ARG A 69 -8.12 22.38 -11.88
CA ARG A 69 -7.37 21.43 -12.71
C ARG A 69 -7.42 20.02 -12.09
N PRO A 70 -8.05 19.03 -12.75
CA PRO A 70 -8.08 17.67 -12.24
C PRO A 70 -6.68 17.06 -12.24
N LEU A 71 -6.33 16.41 -11.14
CA LEU A 71 -5.14 15.56 -11.06
C LEU A 71 -5.50 14.19 -11.64
N GLN A 72 -4.70 13.73 -12.60
CA GLN A 72 -4.85 12.39 -13.19
C GLN A 72 -3.74 11.50 -12.67
N LEU A 73 -4.14 10.35 -12.10
CA LEU A 73 -3.25 9.29 -11.67
C LEU A 73 -3.41 8.09 -12.60
N THR A 74 -2.46 7.16 -12.54
CA THR A 74 -2.52 5.87 -13.25
C THR A 74 -3.48 4.87 -12.60
N ILE A 75 -4.00 5.19 -11.41
CA ILE A 75 -4.87 4.34 -10.61
C ILE A 75 -6.17 4.05 -11.37
N ARG A 76 -6.47 2.77 -11.54
CA ARG A 76 -7.72 2.30 -12.15
C ARG A 76 -8.76 2.06 -11.06
N ARG A 77 -9.93 2.69 -11.20
CA ARG A 77 -11.02 2.61 -10.22
C ARG A 77 -11.39 1.18 -9.82
N SER A 78 -11.56 0.28 -10.79
CA SER A 78 -11.95 -1.12 -10.53
C SER A 78 -10.88 -1.88 -9.74
N VAL A 79 -9.61 -1.69 -10.09
CA VAL A 79 -8.46 -2.28 -9.38
C VAL A 79 -8.40 -1.75 -7.96
N GLN A 80 -8.48 -0.43 -7.79
CA GLN A 80 -8.47 0.21 -6.47
C GLN A 80 -9.59 -0.30 -5.57
N GLN A 81 -10.82 -0.38 -6.09
CA GLN A 81 -11.97 -0.88 -5.34
C GLN A 81 -11.77 -2.34 -4.90
N GLY A 82 -11.23 -3.19 -5.79
CA GLY A 82 -10.91 -4.58 -5.48
C GLY A 82 -9.85 -4.69 -4.38
N LEU A 83 -8.73 -3.98 -4.52
CA LEU A 83 -7.65 -3.99 -3.53
C LEU A 83 -8.13 -3.49 -2.17
N GLU A 84 -8.84 -2.38 -2.11
CA GLU A 84 -9.37 -1.88 -0.84
C GLU A 84 -10.35 -2.87 -0.19
N GLN A 85 -11.13 -3.59 -0.99
CA GLN A 85 -12.02 -4.62 -0.46
C GLN A 85 -11.24 -5.78 0.15
N VAL A 86 -10.22 -6.28 -0.56
CA VAL A 86 -9.31 -7.31 -0.04
C VAL A 86 -8.62 -6.84 1.24
N ALA A 87 -8.17 -5.58 1.29
CA ALA A 87 -7.52 -5.00 2.46
C ALA A 87 -8.44 -5.01 3.69
N ARG A 88 -9.68 -4.55 3.52
CA ARG A 88 -10.70 -4.53 4.58
C ARG A 88 -11.01 -5.93 5.09
N ASP A 89 -11.21 -6.88 4.18
CA ASP A 89 -11.57 -8.25 4.54
C ASP A 89 -10.41 -8.98 5.24
N ALA A 90 -9.17 -8.75 4.82
CA ALA A 90 -7.98 -9.27 5.49
C ALA A 90 -7.79 -8.65 6.89
N ALA A 91 -7.93 -7.34 7.03
CA ALA A 91 -7.73 -6.65 8.31
C ALA A 91 -8.75 -7.03 9.39
N ARG A 92 -9.96 -7.44 9.00
CA ARG A 92 -10.95 -8.02 9.92
C ARG A 92 -10.45 -9.32 10.56
N LYS A 93 -9.71 -10.14 9.82
CA LYS A 93 -9.17 -11.43 10.28
C LYS A 93 -7.91 -11.26 11.13
N LEU A 94 -7.09 -10.26 10.83
CA LEU A 94 -5.79 -10.01 11.47
C LEU A 94 -5.92 -9.35 12.87
N GLY A 95 -7.08 -8.79 13.22
CA GLY A 95 -7.33 -8.15 14.51
C GLY A 95 -7.05 -6.64 14.52
N PRO A 96 -7.54 -5.89 15.53
CA PRO A 96 -7.82 -4.44 15.47
C PRO A 96 -6.62 -3.49 15.39
N LYS A 97 -5.39 -3.97 15.54
CA LYS A 97 -4.18 -3.11 15.54
C LYS A 97 -3.25 -3.36 14.37
N LEU A 98 -3.50 -4.40 13.58
CA LEU A 98 -2.67 -4.72 12.42
C LEU A 98 -3.10 -3.87 11.22
N SER A 99 -2.10 -3.43 10.46
CA SER A 99 -2.25 -2.72 9.20
C SER A 99 -1.86 -3.62 8.03
N ILE A 100 -2.22 -3.21 6.83
CA ILE A 100 -1.95 -3.92 5.58
C ILE A 100 -1.65 -2.89 4.49
N ALA A 101 -0.69 -3.19 3.62
CA ALA A 101 -0.43 -2.42 2.43
C ALA A 101 -0.41 -3.30 1.19
N MET A 102 -0.85 -2.74 0.07
CA MET A 102 -0.80 -3.39 -1.25
C MET A 102 -0.50 -2.35 -2.32
N VAL A 103 0.35 -2.73 -3.27
CA VAL A 103 0.63 -1.95 -4.48
C VAL A 103 0.50 -2.89 -5.67
N MET A 104 -0.26 -2.47 -6.68
CA MET A 104 -0.36 -3.18 -7.96
C MET A 104 0.20 -2.28 -9.05
N ALA A 105 1.27 -2.75 -9.70
CA ALA A 105 1.91 -2.06 -10.81
C ALA A 105 1.74 -2.85 -12.12
N ASP A 106 1.65 -2.15 -13.24
CA ASP A 106 1.81 -2.75 -14.55
C ASP A 106 3.29 -3.13 -14.76
N ALA A 107 3.56 -4.41 -15.02
CA ALA A 107 4.93 -4.91 -15.12
C ALA A 107 5.70 -4.41 -16.36
N ARG A 108 5.01 -3.85 -17.37
CA ARG A 108 5.63 -3.34 -18.60
C ARG A 108 5.83 -1.83 -18.54
N THR A 109 4.81 -1.09 -18.07
CA THR A 109 4.87 0.38 -18.04
C THR A 109 5.39 0.93 -16.72
N GLY A 110 5.29 0.16 -15.63
CA GLY A 110 5.57 0.63 -14.28
C GLY A 110 4.43 1.45 -13.66
N ASP A 111 3.31 1.62 -14.36
CA ASP A 111 2.16 2.40 -13.88
C ASP A 111 1.57 1.78 -12.62
N ILE A 112 1.34 2.60 -11.59
CA ILE A 112 0.65 2.16 -10.38
C ILE A 112 -0.86 2.10 -10.66
N LEU A 113 -1.40 0.90 -10.79
CA LEU A 113 -2.81 0.65 -11.11
C LEU A 113 -3.71 0.69 -9.87
N GLY A 114 -3.13 0.47 -8.68
CA GLY A 114 -3.82 0.61 -7.40
C GLY A 114 -2.83 0.62 -6.23
N GLU A 115 -3.16 1.40 -5.20
CA GLU A 115 -2.30 1.65 -4.04
C GLU A 115 -3.19 1.70 -2.79
N VAL A 116 -2.91 0.84 -1.82
CA VAL A 116 -3.62 0.77 -0.54
C VAL A 116 -2.60 0.83 0.57
N GLY A 117 -2.57 1.94 1.32
CA GLY A 117 -1.64 2.16 2.45
C GLY A 117 -2.14 1.65 3.79
N SER A 118 -3.45 1.42 3.92
CA SER A 118 -4.06 0.79 5.10
C SER A 118 -5.42 0.21 4.71
N ALA A 119 -6.00 -0.63 5.56
CA ALA A 119 -7.32 -1.22 5.32
C ALA A 119 -8.46 -0.18 5.28
N ASP A 120 -8.33 0.89 6.06
CA ASP A 120 -9.25 2.02 6.08
C ASP A 120 -8.48 3.26 6.54
N PHE A 121 -8.37 4.26 5.66
CA PHE A 121 -7.68 5.52 5.93
C PHE A 121 -8.24 6.25 7.16
N PHE A 122 -9.54 6.12 7.43
CA PHE A 122 -10.23 6.83 8.50
C PHE A 122 -10.32 6.04 9.81
N ASP A 123 -9.80 4.80 9.86
CA ASP A 123 -9.83 3.99 11.07
C ASP A 123 -8.72 4.41 12.04
N ALA A 124 -9.09 5.21 13.03
CA ALA A 124 -8.15 5.71 14.03
C ALA A 124 -7.59 4.61 14.95
N SER A 125 -8.33 3.51 15.16
CA SER A 125 -7.88 2.41 16.04
C SER A 125 -6.64 1.68 15.51
N ARG A 126 -6.42 1.77 14.19
CA ARG A 126 -5.29 1.16 13.45
C ARG A 126 -4.26 2.17 12.96
N SER A 127 -4.43 3.46 13.29
CA SER A 127 -3.65 4.54 12.66
C SER A 127 -3.77 4.51 11.13
N GLY A 128 -5.00 4.38 10.62
CA GLY A 128 -5.29 4.18 9.20
C GLY A 128 -4.71 5.25 8.26
N TRP A 129 -4.44 6.45 8.75
CA TRP A 129 -3.80 7.54 8.00
C TRP A 129 -2.33 7.27 7.66
N ILE A 130 -1.69 6.29 8.28
CA ILE A 130 -0.32 5.89 7.97
C ILE A 130 -0.32 5.14 6.64
N ASP A 131 0.53 5.58 5.71
CA ASP A 131 0.73 4.92 4.43
C ASP A 131 1.76 3.81 4.51
N MET A 132 1.33 2.58 4.77
CA MET A 132 2.25 1.44 4.90
C MET A 132 2.97 1.10 3.57
N THR A 133 2.56 1.63 2.42
CA THR A 133 3.32 1.47 1.16
C THR A 133 4.62 2.28 1.14
N ARG A 134 4.71 3.31 1.99
CA ARG A 134 5.87 4.21 2.10
C ARG A 134 6.69 4.00 3.37
N VAL A 135 6.25 3.09 4.25
CA VAL A 135 6.95 2.78 5.49
C VAL A 135 8.01 1.71 5.22
N VAL A 136 9.26 2.02 5.56
CA VAL A 136 10.39 1.09 5.44
C VAL A 136 10.17 -0.12 6.35
N ARG A 137 10.31 -1.32 5.78
CA ARG A 137 10.24 -2.60 6.49
C ARG A 137 11.23 -3.57 5.86
N SER A 138 11.72 -4.48 6.69
CA SER A 138 12.52 -5.60 6.20
C SER A 138 11.70 -6.43 5.20
N PRO A 139 12.22 -6.70 3.98
CA PRO A 139 11.56 -7.55 3.00
C PRO A 139 11.64 -9.05 3.39
N GLY A 140 12.50 -9.41 4.35
CA GLY A 140 12.73 -10.79 4.74
C GLY A 140 13.12 -11.68 3.55
N SER A 141 12.56 -12.89 3.50
CA SER A 141 12.83 -13.88 2.44
C SER A 141 12.35 -13.46 1.05
N THR A 142 11.56 -12.39 0.91
CA THR A 142 11.15 -11.90 -0.42
C THR A 142 12.33 -11.33 -1.23
N LEU A 143 13.50 -11.16 -0.60
CA LEU A 143 14.74 -10.76 -1.28
C LEU A 143 15.44 -11.91 -2.01
N LYS A 144 15.19 -13.17 -1.62
CA LYS A 144 15.90 -14.35 -2.16
C LYS A 144 15.82 -14.49 -3.68
N PRO A 145 14.69 -14.23 -4.36
CA PRO A 145 14.63 -14.28 -5.82
C PRO A 145 15.70 -13.41 -6.50
N PHE A 146 16.08 -12.26 -5.91
CA PHE A 146 17.11 -11.39 -6.47
C PHE A 146 18.53 -11.95 -6.27
N ILE A 147 18.77 -12.67 -5.16
CA ILE A 147 20.02 -13.38 -4.91
C ILE A 147 20.24 -14.44 -5.99
N TYR A 148 19.24 -15.32 -6.17
CA TYR A 148 19.32 -16.37 -7.17
C TYR A 148 19.34 -15.80 -8.60
N GLY A 149 18.53 -14.76 -8.88
CA GLY A 149 18.52 -14.08 -10.17
C GLY A 149 19.89 -13.52 -10.56
N LEU A 150 20.59 -12.88 -9.61
CA LEU A 150 21.94 -12.38 -9.85
C LEU A 150 22.97 -13.50 -10.02
N ALA A 151 22.81 -14.62 -9.30
CA ALA A 151 23.66 -15.79 -9.47
C ALA A 151 23.46 -16.45 -10.85
N PHE A 152 22.22 -16.51 -11.34
CA PHE A 152 21.92 -16.95 -12.71
C PHE A 152 22.52 -16.00 -13.75
N GLU A 153 22.38 -14.68 -13.56
CA GLU A 153 22.95 -13.66 -14.45
C GLU A 153 24.48 -13.79 -14.58
N GLN A 154 25.15 -14.16 -13.49
CA GLN A 154 26.60 -14.38 -13.46
C GLN A 154 27.04 -15.78 -13.90
N GLY A 155 26.10 -16.68 -14.21
CA GLY A 155 26.40 -18.07 -14.58
C GLY A 155 26.99 -18.92 -13.46
N LEU A 156 26.80 -18.51 -12.19
CA LEU A 156 27.34 -19.23 -11.02
C LEU A 156 26.56 -20.51 -10.72
N VAL A 157 25.26 -20.50 -11.00
CA VAL A 157 24.35 -21.62 -10.76
C VAL A 157 23.36 -21.75 -11.91
N ALA A 158 22.73 -22.92 -12.02
CA ALA A 158 21.57 -23.21 -12.86
C ALA A 158 20.44 -23.79 -11.99
N GLN A 159 19.25 -23.93 -12.57
CA GLN A 159 18.05 -24.37 -11.82
C GLN A 159 18.25 -25.72 -11.11
N GLU A 160 18.97 -26.64 -11.76
CA GLU A 160 19.25 -28.00 -11.25
C GLU A 160 20.64 -28.13 -10.60
N THR A 161 21.37 -27.02 -10.40
CA THR A 161 22.59 -27.05 -9.59
C THR A 161 22.24 -27.51 -8.19
N ILE A 162 22.96 -28.50 -7.69
CA ILE A 162 22.79 -29.02 -6.32
C ILE A 162 23.51 -28.10 -5.34
N ILE A 163 22.86 -27.82 -4.22
CA ILE A 163 23.37 -27.02 -3.12
C ILE A 163 22.96 -27.64 -1.80
N GLU A 164 23.85 -27.54 -0.82
CA GLU A 164 23.68 -28.14 0.50
C GLU A 164 22.87 -27.22 1.43
N ASP A 165 21.76 -27.74 1.96
CA ASP A 165 21.02 -27.19 3.09
C ASP A 165 21.37 -27.95 4.38
N SER A 166 22.46 -27.54 5.01
CA SER A 166 23.00 -28.11 6.26
C SER A 166 23.54 -27.00 7.17
N PRO A 167 23.82 -27.24 8.47
CA PRO A 167 24.42 -26.23 9.34
C PRO A 167 25.70 -25.65 8.74
N ALA A 168 25.75 -24.33 8.57
CA ALA A 168 26.89 -23.63 7.99
C ALA A 168 27.28 -22.40 8.83
N ASP A 169 28.57 -22.08 8.81
CA ASP A 169 29.16 -20.93 9.50
C ASP A 169 29.87 -20.03 8.49
N PHE A 170 29.38 -18.79 8.36
CA PHE A 170 29.92 -17.77 7.48
C PHE A 170 30.62 -16.69 8.29
N GLY A 171 31.77 -17.04 8.88
CA GLY A 171 32.56 -16.10 9.67
C GLY A 171 31.87 -15.64 10.96
N GLY A 172 31.20 -16.55 11.66
CA GLY A 172 30.42 -16.31 12.88
C GLY A 172 28.91 -16.16 12.63
N TYR A 173 28.49 -15.99 11.37
CA TYR A 173 27.08 -15.92 11.01
C TYR A 173 26.53 -17.32 10.70
N ARG A 174 25.54 -17.77 11.48
CA ARG A 174 24.94 -19.12 11.39
C ARG A 174 23.45 -19.02 11.11
N PRO A 175 23.02 -18.88 9.84
CA PRO A 175 21.62 -18.82 9.49
C PRO A 175 20.92 -20.16 9.81
N LYS A 176 19.66 -20.08 10.22
CA LYS A 176 18.80 -21.25 10.47
C LYS A 176 17.55 -21.18 9.61
N ASN A 177 17.04 -22.31 9.15
CA ASN A 177 15.75 -22.38 8.45
C ASN A 177 14.60 -22.09 9.42
N PHE A 178 13.46 -21.65 8.87
CA PHE A 178 12.29 -21.27 9.67
C PHE A 178 11.69 -22.46 10.43
N ASP A 179 11.66 -23.63 9.80
CA ASP A 179 11.16 -24.90 10.35
C ASP A 179 12.22 -25.67 11.17
N MET A 180 13.41 -25.10 11.35
CA MET A 180 14.55 -25.68 12.07
C MET A 180 15.02 -27.06 11.54
N GLY A 181 14.49 -27.51 10.39
CA GLY A 181 14.93 -28.69 9.68
C GLY A 181 15.94 -28.36 8.58
N TYR A 182 16.82 -29.30 8.29
CA TYR A 182 17.75 -29.25 7.16
C TYR A 182 17.30 -30.28 6.12
N GLN A 183 17.28 -29.89 4.86
CA GLN A 183 16.85 -30.73 3.73
C GLN A 183 18.00 -31.52 3.09
N GLY A 184 19.25 -31.25 3.49
CA GLY A 184 20.43 -31.84 2.86
C GLY A 184 20.65 -31.28 1.46
N ASP A 185 21.11 -32.12 0.53
CA ASP A 185 21.36 -31.71 -0.85
C ASP A 185 20.05 -31.49 -1.61
N VAL A 186 19.84 -30.27 -2.10
CA VAL A 186 18.66 -29.87 -2.85
C VAL A 186 19.08 -29.12 -4.11
N SER A 187 18.22 -29.06 -5.12
CA SER A 187 18.47 -28.17 -6.26
C SER A 187 18.19 -26.70 -5.92
N ILE A 188 18.82 -25.77 -6.64
CA ILE A 188 18.52 -24.33 -6.52
C ILE A 188 17.02 -24.04 -6.69
N ARG A 189 16.35 -24.74 -7.62
CA ARG A 189 14.89 -24.67 -7.79
C ARG A 189 14.16 -25.01 -6.50
N GLN A 190 14.48 -26.15 -5.89
CA GLN A 190 13.85 -26.59 -4.64
C GLN A 190 14.16 -25.63 -3.50
N ALA A 191 15.40 -25.17 -3.37
CA ALA A 191 15.83 -24.23 -2.35
C ALA A 191 15.04 -22.90 -2.40
N LEU A 192 14.78 -22.37 -3.60
CA LEU A 192 13.96 -21.17 -3.77
C LEU A 192 12.47 -21.44 -3.51
N GLN A 193 11.92 -22.57 -3.99
CA GLN A 193 10.53 -22.95 -3.76
C GLN A 193 10.20 -23.13 -2.27
N LEU A 194 11.11 -23.75 -1.53
CA LEU A 194 10.98 -23.95 -0.08
C LEU A 194 11.44 -22.73 0.72
N SER A 195 11.98 -21.70 0.05
CA SER A 195 12.55 -20.52 0.69
C SER A 195 13.53 -20.90 1.81
N LEU A 196 14.48 -21.78 1.53
CA LEU A 196 15.50 -22.19 2.50
C LEU A 196 16.48 -21.03 2.76
N ASN A 197 16.90 -20.86 4.00
CA ASN A 197 17.79 -19.75 4.41
C ASN A 197 19.25 -20.08 4.10
N VAL A 198 19.72 -21.29 4.43
CA VAL A 198 21.13 -21.64 4.25
C VAL A 198 21.56 -21.63 2.79
N PRO A 199 20.86 -22.28 1.84
CA PRO A 199 21.21 -22.22 0.43
C PRO A 199 21.22 -20.79 -0.12
N ALA A 200 20.26 -19.95 0.27
CA ALA A 200 20.20 -18.56 -0.16
C ALA A 200 21.44 -17.77 0.32
N ILE A 201 21.90 -18.01 1.55
CA ILE A 201 23.11 -17.38 2.08
C ILE A 201 24.37 -17.92 1.40
N ARG A 202 24.47 -19.24 1.15
CA ARG A 202 25.58 -19.82 0.37
C ARG A 202 25.70 -19.20 -1.02
N VAL A 203 24.57 -19.02 -1.72
CA VAL A 203 24.55 -18.36 -3.03
C VAL A 203 24.93 -16.88 -2.91
N LEU A 204 24.42 -16.17 -1.89
CA LEU A 204 24.77 -14.78 -1.68
C LEU A 204 26.26 -14.58 -1.36
N ASP A 205 26.87 -15.51 -0.63
CA ASP A 205 28.29 -15.50 -0.33
C ASP A 205 29.14 -15.64 -1.60
N ALA A 206 28.75 -16.56 -2.49
CA ALA A 206 29.38 -16.72 -3.80
C ALA A 206 29.18 -15.49 -4.72
N VAL A 207 28.00 -14.86 -4.69
CA VAL A 207 27.69 -13.66 -5.49
C VAL A 207 28.36 -12.40 -4.93
N GLY A 208 28.47 -12.29 -3.61
CA GLY A 208 28.93 -11.10 -2.90
C GLY A 208 27.78 -10.10 -2.57
N PRO A 209 27.50 -9.79 -1.29
CA PRO A 209 26.47 -8.83 -0.87
C PRO A 209 26.61 -7.43 -1.46
N ALA A 210 27.85 -6.98 -1.67
CA ALA A 210 28.13 -5.67 -2.29
C ALA A 210 27.63 -5.60 -3.74
N ARG A 211 27.75 -6.69 -4.50
CA ARG A 211 27.27 -6.77 -5.88
C ARG A 211 25.74 -6.73 -5.93
N LEU A 212 25.08 -7.46 -5.03
CA LEU A 212 23.62 -7.41 -4.91
C LEU A 212 23.13 -5.98 -4.60
N THR A 213 23.77 -5.32 -3.64
CA THR A 213 23.43 -3.93 -3.28
C THR A 213 23.67 -2.97 -4.44
N ALA A 214 24.77 -3.11 -5.17
CA ALA A 214 25.05 -2.32 -6.37
C ALA A 214 24.00 -2.56 -7.46
N ARG A 215 23.58 -3.81 -7.67
CA ARG A 215 22.53 -4.19 -8.64
C ARG A 215 21.19 -3.55 -8.29
N PHE A 216 20.81 -3.51 -7.02
CA PHE A 216 19.62 -2.79 -6.57
C PHE A 216 19.69 -1.30 -6.88
N ARG A 217 20.81 -0.64 -6.55
CA ARG A 217 21.00 0.80 -6.83
C ARG A 217 20.91 1.11 -8.32
N GLN A 218 21.48 0.26 -9.18
CA GLN A 218 21.35 0.38 -10.63
C GLN A 218 19.89 0.26 -11.09
N ALA A 219 19.08 -0.56 -10.43
CA ALA A 219 17.65 -0.71 -10.67
C ALA A 219 16.79 0.38 -9.99
N GLY A 220 17.39 1.39 -9.37
CA GLY A 220 16.68 2.47 -8.67
C GLY A 220 16.17 2.09 -7.27
N VAL A 221 16.52 0.91 -6.76
CA VAL A 221 16.21 0.47 -5.40
C VAL A 221 17.37 0.84 -4.48
N ASN A 222 17.09 1.57 -3.41
CA ASN A 222 18.09 2.00 -2.43
C ASN A 222 17.86 1.30 -1.08
N PRO A 223 18.49 0.14 -0.81
CA PRO A 223 18.37 -0.55 0.47
C PRO A 223 18.89 0.33 1.63
N ILE A 224 18.21 0.28 2.78
CA ILE A 224 18.59 1.07 3.96
C ILE A 224 19.33 0.15 4.93
N LEU A 225 20.65 0.29 4.98
CA LEU A 225 21.46 -0.52 5.88
C LEU A 225 21.48 0.07 7.29
N PRO A 226 21.73 -0.74 8.33
CA PRO A 226 22.02 -0.23 9.65
C PRO A 226 23.17 0.80 9.61
N PRO A 227 23.15 1.83 10.48
CA PRO A 227 24.17 2.87 10.48
C PRO A 227 25.58 2.30 10.60
N ASN A 228 26.49 2.74 9.73
CA ASN A 228 27.90 2.33 9.68
C ASN A 228 28.14 0.85 9.34
N GLU A 229 27.14 0.12 8.82
CA GLU A 229 27.33 -1.25 8.37
C GLU A 229 27.54 -1.34 6.85
N ALA A 230 28.54 -2.13 6.46
CA ALA A 230 28.72 -2.52 5.06
C ALA A 230 27.71 -3.62 4.69
N PRO A 231 27.37 -3.78 3.40
CA PRO A 231 26.54 -4.88 2.94
C PRO A 231 27.10 -6.25 3.37
N GLY A 232 26.39 -6.94 4.25
CA GLY A 232 26.73 -8.28 4.73
C GLY A 232 25.74 -9.36 4.28
N LEU A 233 26.03 -10.62 4.61
CA LEU A 233 25.17 -11.76 4.28
C LEU A 233 23.76 -11.64 4.88
N ALA A 234 23.61 -10.93 6.01
CA ALA A 234 22.32 -10.68 6.66
C ALA A 234 21.30 -9.99 5.74
N ILE A 235 21.76 -9.24 4.72
CA ILE A 235 20.89 -8.66 3.69
C ILE A 235 20.02 -9.74 3.05
N GLY A 236 20.58 -10.93 2.79
CA GLY A 236 19.87 -12.02 2.13
C GLY A 236 18.63 -12.53 2.87
N LEU A 237 18.54 -12.27 4.18
CA LEU A 237 17.37 -12.58 5.02
C LEU A 237 16.61 -11.32 5.45
N GLY A 238 16.87 -10.18 4.82
CA GLY A 238 16.17 -8.93 5.06
C GLY A 238 16.84 -7.96 6.04
N GLY A 239 18.16 -8.06 6.25
CA GLY A 239 18.95 -7.05 6.99
C GLY A 239 19.15 -5.75 6.19
N VAL A 240 18.04 -5.14 5.73
CA VAL A 240 17.94 -3.90 4.93
C VAL A 240 16.70 -3.08 5.32
#